data_AF-A0A9P5VRQ3-F1
#
_entry.id   AF-A0A9P5VRQ3-F1
#
_cell.length_a   1.000
_cell.length_b   1.000
_cell.length_c   1.000
_cell.angle_alpha   90.00
_cell.angle_beta   90.00
_cell.angle_gamma   90.00
#
_symmetry.space_group_name_H-M   'P 1'
#
loop_
_entity.id
_entity.type
_entity.pdbx_description
1 polymer ?
#
loop_
_entity_poly.entity_id
_entity_poly.type
_entity_poly.pdbx_seq_one_letter_code
_entity_poly.pdbx_strand_id
1 'polypeptide(L)'
;RASDKPTEVSTKKVDDALSEIMDKSNTVIYVDGQDTKEKQATSDDRKARRQKAKAKATAALDKLECILDQQRLPGKQLHVEIKKSIGGAFHLSQHDRLQLADYLEQQGWTVKVATTEADVEIAKDCGPLDVVLTKDSDALIYDNISTVWRLVGKEKVQCYNTED
;
A
#
# COMPACT_ATOMS: atom_id res chain seq x y z
N ARG A 1 9.06 19.29 -19.52
CA ARG A 1 7.96 19.82 -18.65
C ARG A 1 6.89 18.74 -18.42
N ALA A 2 7.30 17.55 -17.99
CA ALA A 2 6.39 16.47 -17.58
C ALA A 2 7.04 15.83 -16.35
N SER A 3 6.79 16.36 -15.16
CA SER A 3 7.44 15.86 -13.94
C SER A 3 6.57 15.70 -12.69
N ASP A 4 5.36 16.26 -12.58
CA ASP A 4 4.60 16.14 -11.30
C ASP A 4 3.14 15.66 -11.38
N LYS A 5 2.55 15.60 -12.58
CA LYS A 5 1.13 15.25 -12.75
C LYS A 5 0.73 13.80 -12.40
N PRO A 6 1.57 12.76 -12.57
CA PRO A 6 1.15 11.38 -12.29
C PRO A 6 0.90 11.14 -10.80
N THR A 7 1.72 11.74 -9.94
CA THR A 7 1.66 11.58 -8.48
C THR A 7 0.37 12.21 -7.95
N GLU A 8 0.05 13.43 -8.38
CA GLU A 8 -1.14 14.19 -7.99
C GLU A 8 -2.46 13.47 -8.35
N VAL A 9 -2.53 12.84 -9.53
CA VAL A 9 -3.70 12.04 -9.95
C VAL A 9 -3.81 10.74 -9.14
N SER A 10 -2.69 10.19 -8.66
CA SER A 10 -2.66 8.98 -7.85
C SER A 10 -3.08 9.23 -6.40
N THR A 11 -2.64 10.35 -5.80
CA THR A 11 -2.97 10.70 -4.40
C THR A 11 -4.44 11.09 -4.25
N LYS A 12 -4.99 11.85 -5.20
CA LYS A 12 -6.42 12.17 -5.22
C LYS A 12 -7.31 10.93 -5.27
N LYS A 13 -6.95 9.94 -6.10
CA LYS A 13 -7.70 8.67 -6.17
C LYS A 13 -7.69 7.89 -4.85
N VAL A 14 -6.61 8.02 -4.07
CA VAL A 14 -6.55 7.43 -2.73
C VAL A 14 -7.47 8.18 -1.77
N ASP A 15 -7.45 9.51 -1.75
CA ASP A 15 -8.37 10.32 -0.92
C ASP A 15 -9.85 10.07 -1.26
N ASP A 16 -10.20 10.04 -2.55
CA ASP A 16 -11.55 9.73 -3.01
C ASP A 16 -12.00 8.35 -2.50
N ALA A 17 -11.14 7.33 -2.60
CA ALA A 17 -11.45 5.97 -2.14
C ALA A 17 -11.52 5.86 -0.61
N LEU A 18 -10.70 6.62 0.13
CA LEU A 18 -10.76 6.67 1.60
C LEU A 18 -12.05 7.35 2.05
N SER A 19 -12.42 8.47 1.42
CA SER A 19 -13.62 9.25 1.77
C SER A 19 -14.92 8.52 1.42
N GLU A 20 -14.89 7.55 0.50
CA GLU A 20 -16.05 6.69 0.19
C GLU A 20 -16.36 5.71 1.34
N ILE A 21 -15.36 5.34 2.12
CA ILE A 21 -15.44 4.23 3.09
C ILE A 21 -15.35 4.73 4.54
N MET A 22 -14.64 5.84 4.77
CA MET A 22 -14.29 6.32 6.11
C MET A 22 -14.57 7.81 6.29
N ASP A 23 -14.94 8.18 7.51
CA ASP A 23 -15.11 9.57 7.92
C ASP A 23 -13.78 10.14 8.42
N LYS A 24 -13.35 11.26 7.84
CA LYS A 24 -12.10 11.96 8.19
C LYS A 24 -12.01 12.33 9.67
N SER A 25 -13.16 12.64 10.30
CA SER A 25 -13.21 13.11 11.70
C SER A 25 -12.94 12.01 12.72
N ASN A 26 -13.19 10.75 12.36
CA ASN A 26 -13.08 9.58 13.25
C ASN A 26 -12.00 8.60 12.79
N THR A 27 -11.13 9.00 11.86
CA THR A 27 -10.11 8.13 11.27
C THR A 27 -8.73 8.73 11.44
N VAL A 28 -7.81 7.92 11.95
CA VAL A 28 -6.38 8.24 11.99
C VAL A 28 -5.64 7.30 11.04
N ILE A 29 -4.87 7.88 10.12
CA ILE A 29 -4.07 7.13 9.14
C ILE A 29 -2.63 7.05 9.65
N TYR A 30 -2.14 5.85 9.85
CA TYR A 30 -0.74 5.62 10.24
C TYR A 30 0.10 5.23 9.03
N VAL A 31 1.28 5.83 8.91
CA VAL A 31 2.24 5.57 7.84
C VAL A 31 3.55 5.09 8.45
N ASP A 32 4.05 3.95 7.98
CA ASP A 32 5.35 3.42 8.40
C ASP A 32 6.50 4.43 8.18
N GLY A 33 7.41 4.47 9.15
CA GLY A 33 8.66 5.21 9.13
C GLY A 33 9.81 4.44 8.48
N GLN A 34 10.98 4.51 9.13
CA GLN A 34 12.18 3.81 8.66
C GLN A 34 12.16 2.33 9.09
N ASP A 35 12.57 1.45 8.17
CA ASP A 35 12.70 0.01 8.46
C ASP A 35 13.68 -0.21 9.64
N THR A 36 13.33 -1.11 10.55
CA THR A 36 14.21 -1.55 11.63
C THR A 36 15.33 -2.44 11.10
N LYS A 37 16.48 -2.47 11.80
CA LYS A 37 17.63 -3.32 11.42
C LYS A 37 17.29 -4.81 11.36
N GLU A 38 16.36 -5.27 12.19
CA GLU A 38 15.91 -6.67 12.24
C GLU A 38 15.13 -7.07 10.98
N LYS A 39 14.40 -6.14 10.37
CA LYS A 39 13.67 -6.37 9.11
C LYS A 39 14.52 -6.14 7.84
N GLN A 40 15.80 -5.84 7.97
CA GLN A 40 16.69 -5.57 6.83
C GLN A 40 16.74 -6.75 5.85
N ALA A 41 16.87 -7.98 6.34
CA ALA A 41 16.89 -9.18 5.49
C ALA A 41 15.58 -9.34 4.70
N THR A 42 14.44 -9.12 5.35
CA THR A 42 13.12 -9.15 4.70
C THR A 42 12.97 -8.03 3.68
N SER A 43 13.50 -6.83 3.98
CA SER A 43 13.51 -5.68 3.07
C SER A 43 14.36 -5.96 1.82
N ASP A 44 15.54 -6.55 2.00
CA ASP A 44 16.44 -6.93 0.92
C ASP A 44 15.83 -8.02 0.02
N ASP A 45 15.19 -9.04 0.61
CA ASP A 45 14.45 -10.06 -0.11
C ASP A 45 13.29 -9.46 -0.93
N ARG A 46 12.52 -8.55 -0.33
CA ARG A 46 11.45 -7.80 -1.02
C ARG A 46 12.03 -6.98 -2.16
N LYS A 47 13.17 -6.32 -1.97
CA LYS A 47 13.86 -5.53 -3.01
C LYS A 47 14.34 -6.41 -4.17
N ALA A 48 14.94 -7.56 -3.88
CA ALA A 48 15.36 -8.52 -4.90
C ALA A 48 14.18 -9.05 -5.71
N ARG A 49 13.06 -9.40 -5.04
CA ARG A 49 11.81 -9.81 -5.71
C ARG A 49 11.26 -8.70 -6.61
N ARG A 50 11.27 -7.45 -6.13
CA ARG A 50 10.84 -6.27 -6.91
C ARG A 50 11.73 -6.03 -8.13
N GLN A 51 13.05 -6.11 -7.99
CA GLN A 51 13.98 -5.99 -9.12
C GLN A 51 13.73 -7.07 -10.18
N LYS A 52 13.51 -8.32 -9.75
CA LYS A 52 13.13 -9.42 -10.65
C LYS A 52 11.79 -9.16 -11.35
N ALA A 53 10.80 -8.62 -10.63
CA ALA A 53 9.51 -8.24 -11.22
C ALA A 53 9.65 -7.08 -12.21
N LYS A 54 10.48 -6.08 -11.90
CA LYS A 54 10.79 -4.95 -12.78
C LYS A 54 11.44 -5.43 -14.09
N ALA A 55 12.43 -6.31 -14.00
CA ALA A 55 13.07 -6.89 -15.18
C ALA A 55 12.06 -7.66 -16.06
N LYS A 56 11.14 -8.42 -15.44
CA LYS A 56 10.05 -9.09 -16.17
C LYS A 56 9.08 -8.10 -16.81
N ALA A 57 8.74 -7.02 -16.11
CA ALA A 57 7.86 -5.99 -16.64
C ALA A 57 8.48 -5.31 -17.86
N THR A 58 9.77 -4.96 -17.80
CA THR A 58 10.51 -4.42 -18.95
C THR A 58 10.49 -5.39 -20.12
N ALA A 59 10.90 -6.65 -19.93
CA ALA A 59 10.90 -7.64 -21.00
C ALA A 59 9.51 -7.88 -21.62
N ALA A 60 8.45 -7.84 -20.81
CA ALA A 60 7.08 -8.00 -21.30
C ALA A 60 6.60 -6.77 -22.09
N LEU A 61 7.05 -5.56 -21.71
CA LEU A 61 6.79 -4.33 -22.46
C LEU A 61 7.58 -4.29 -23.77
N ASP A 62 8.86 -4.67 -23.77
CA ASP A 62 9.69 -4.76 -24.98
C ASP A 62 9.07 -5.74 -25.98
N LYS A 63 8.54 -6.87 -25.48
CA LYS A 63 7.82 -7.85 -26.30
C LYS A 63 6.53 -7.27 -26.88
N LEU A 64 5.79 -6.48 -26.10
CA LEU A 64 4.60 -5.80 -26.59
C LEU A 64 4.95 -4.82 -27.70
N GLU A 65 5.99 -4.00 -27.50
CA GLU A 65 6.47 -3.04 -28.50
C GLU A 65 6.85 -3.75 -29.81
N CYS A 66 7.62 -4.84 -29.73
CA CYS A 66 7.98 -5.65 -30.90
C CYS A 66 6.76 -6.22 -31.66
N ILE A 67 5.69 -6.63 -30.95
CA ILE A 67 4.45 -7.11 -31.58
C ILE A 67 3.72 -5.98 -32.30
N LEU A 68 3.67 -4.80 -31.67
CA LEU A 68 3.03 -3.62 -32.23
C LEU A 68 3.78 -3.11 -33.46
N ASP A 69 5.12 -3.13 -33.43
CA ASP A 69 5.97 -2.78 -34.58
C ASP A 69 5.74 -3.71 -35.78
N GLN A 70 5.46 -4.98 -35.50
CA GLN A 70 5.04 -5.96 -36.52
C GLN A 70 3.59 -5.79 -36.98
N GLN A 71 2.88 -4.75 -36.53
CA GLN A 71 1.46 -4.47 -36.79
C GLN A 71 0.53 -5.64 -36.41
N ARG A 72 0.93 -6.41 -35.39
CA ARG A 72 0.16 -7.55 -34.88
C ARG A 72 -0.59 -7.17 -33.61
N LEU A 73 -1.70 -7.86 -33.37
CA LEU A 73 -2.47 -7.68 -32.14
C LEU A 73 -1.86 -8.53 -31.02
N PRO A 74 -1.54 -7.94 -29.85
CA PRO A 74 -1.08 -8.69 -28.70
C PRO A 74 -2.17 -9.61 -28.14
N GLY A 75 -1.78 -10.82 -27.75
CA GLY A 75 -2.70 -11.77 -27.14
C GLY A 75 -3.07 -11.40 -25.70
N LYS A 76 -4.25 -11.82 -25.24
CA LYS A 76 -4.74 -11.60 -23.86
C LYS A 76 -3.72 -12.01 -22.78
N GLN A 77 -2.98 -13.09 -23.00
CA GLN A 77 -1.98 -13.59 -22.06
C GLN A 77 -0.86 -12.58 -21.80
N LEU A 78 -0.43 -11.84 -22.83
CA LEU A 78 0.61 -10.81 -22.69
C LEU A 78 0.12 -9.66 -21.81
N HIS A 79 -1.13 -9.22 -21.96
CA HIS A 79 -1.71 -8.20 -21.09
C HIS A 79 -1.78 -8.65 -19.62
N VAL A 80 -2.14 -9.91 -19.38
CA VAL A 80 -2.15 -10.49 -18.03
C VAL A 80 -0.74 -10.52 -17.44
N GLU A 81 0.25 -10.93 -18.23
CA GLU A 81 1.66 -10.98 -17.82
C GLU A 81 2.22 -9.58 -17.51
N ILE A 82 1.93 -8.59 -18.35
CA ILE A 82 2.31 -7.19 -18.13
C ILE A 82 1.68 -6.67 -16.85
N LYS A 83 0.36 -6.83 -16.69
CA LYS A 83 -0.35 -6.37 -15.48
C LYS A 83 0.23 -7.02 -14.22
N LYS A 84 0.50 -8.32 -14.25
CA LYS A 84 1.09 -9.06 -13.13
C LYS A 84 2.51 -8.58 -12.81
N SER A 85 3.34 -8.38 -13.83
CA SER A 85 4.73 -7.99 -13.65
C SER A 85 4.87 -6.55 -13.18
N ILE A 86 4.06 -5.62 -13.72
CA ILE A 86 3.96 -4.24 -13.24
C ILE A 86 3.47 -4.23 -11.79
N GLY A 87 2.42 -4.98 -11.46
CA GLY A 87 1.90 -5.06 -10.10
C GLY A 87 2.93 -5.58 -9.09
N GLY A 88 3.77 -6.54 -9.49
CA GLY A 88 4.86 -7.05 -8.64
C GLY A 88 6.08 -6.12 -8.53
N ALA A 89 6.26 -5.22 -9.51
CA ALA A 89 7.33 -4.22 -9.50
C ALA A 89 6.92 -2.94 -8.75
N PHE A 90 5.62 -2.66 -8.70
CA PHE A 90 5.07 -1.48 -8.04
C PHE A 90 5.28 -1.55 -6.53
N HIS A 91 5.81 -0.47 -5.98
CA HIS A 91 5.81 -0.20 -4.55
C HIS A 91 5.86 1.31 -4.35
N LEU A 92 5.30 1.79 -3.24
CA LEU A 92 5.55 3.16 -2.80
C LEU A 92 6.95 3.22 -2.18
N SER A 93 7.74 4.20 -2.57
CA SER A 93 8.98 4.50 -1.86
C SER A 93 8.67 5.18 -0.52
N GLN A 94 9.68 5.33 0.34
CA GLN A 94 9.51 6.11 1.57
C GLN A 94 9.13 7.57 1.25
N HIS A 95 9.77 8.15 0.23
CA HIS A 95 9.45 9.51 -0.21
C HIS A 95 7.99 9.63 -0.66
N ASP A 96 7.50 8.70 -1.48
CA ASP A 96 6.12 8.72 -1.97
C ASP A 96 5.10 8.56 -0.82
N ARG A 97 5.43 7.74 0.19
CA ARG A 97 4.59 7.58 1.40
C ARG A 97 4.47 8.87 2.19
N LEU A 98 5.58 9.61 2.36
CA LEU A 98 5.59 10.89 3.05
C LEU A 98 4.85 11.97 2.26
N GLN A 99 5.04 12.03 0.93
CA GLN A 99 4.27 12.95 0.09
C GLN A 99 2.76 12.67 0.14
N LEU A 100 2.37 11.39 0.19
CA LEU A 100 0.97 11.01 0.37
C LEU A 100 0.45 11.43 1.75
N ALA A 101 1.25 11.27 2.81
CA ALA A 101 0.89 11.72 4.15
C ALA A 101 0.63 13.24 4.17
N ASP A 102 1.58 14.04 3.66
CA ASP A 102 1.47 15.50 3.57
C ASP A 102 0.21 15.91 2.78
N TYR A 103 -0.07 15.23 1.67
CA TYR A 103 -1.27 15.48 0.88
C TYR A 103 -2.55 15.19 1.66
N LEU A 104 -2.63 14.05 2.36
CA LEU A 104 -3.81 13.67 3.13
C LEU A 104 -4.07 14.62 4.30
N GLU A 105 -3.03 15.07 5.00
CA GLU A 105 -3.15 16.11 6.03
C GLU A 105 -3.73 17.41 5.44
N GLN A 106 -3.26 17.84 4.27
CA GLN A 106 -3.83 19.01 3.58
C GLN A 106 -5.30 18.83 3.17
N GLN A 107 -5.74 17.58 2.95
CA GLN A 107 -7.15 17.25 2.69
C GLN A 107 -7.99 17.03 3.97
N GLY A 108 -7.43 17.34 5.15
CA GLY A 108 -8.12 17.29 6.44
C GLY A 108 -8.16 15.91 7.10
N TRP A 109 -7.35 14.95 6.65
CA TRP A 109 -7.17 13.69 7.37
C TRP A 109 -6.23 13.89 8.56
N THR A 110 -6.46 13.14 9.65
CA THR A 110 -5.47 13.02 10.72
C THR A 110 -4.47 11.93 10.32
N VAL A 111 -3.21 12.31 10.10
CA VAL A 111 -2.14 11.38 9.71
C VAL A 111 -1.06 11.34 10.79
N LYS A 112 -0.52 10.15 11.06
CA LYS A 112 0.62 9.94 11.96
C LYS A 112 1.70 9.15 11.25
N VAL A 113 2.88 9.75 11.09
CA VAL A 113 4.06 9.06 10.57
C VAL A 113 4.80 8.41 11.73
N ALA A 114 4.87 7.08 11.73
CA ALA A 114 5.58 6.33 12.75
C ALA A 114 7.09 6.54 12.64
N THR A 115 7.81 6.33 13.74
CA THR A 115 9.29 6.33 13.70
C THR A 115 9.81 5.12 12.93
N THR A 116 9.19 3.96 13.17
CA THR A 116 9.53 2.68 12.52
C THR A 116 8.29 2.03 11.93
N GLU A 117 7.59 1.23 12.70
CA GLU A 117 6.44 0.45 12.23
C GLU A 117 5.14 1.06 12.75
N ALA A 118 4.15 1.19 11.88
CA ALA A 118 2.86 1.81 12.20
C ALA A 118 2.07 1.00 13.23
N ASP A 119 2.16 -0.33 13.19
CA ASP A 119 1.52 -1.23 14.14
C ASP A 119 1.94 -0.99 15.60
N VAL A 120 3.21 -0.69 15.84
CA VAL A 120 3.74 -0.33 17.17
C VAL A 120 3.12 0.97 17.68
N GLU A 121 3.00 1.99 16.84
CA GLU A 121 2.37 3.26 17.24
C GLU A 121 0.85 3.11 17.40
N ILE A 122 0.20 2.35 16.51
CA ILE A 122 -1.22 2.00 16.65
C ILE A 122 -1.46 1.32 17.99
N ALA A 123 -0.65 0.32 18.36
CA ALA A 123 -0.82 -0.41 19.62
C ALA A 123 -0.64 0.48 20.88
N LYS A 124 0.09 1.60 20.78
CA LYS A 124 0.21 2.56 21.89
C LYS A 124 -0.99 3.50 21.97
N ASP A 125 -1.51 3.91 20.82
CA ASP A 125 -2.57 4.92 20.72
C ASP A 125 -3.98 4.31 20.74
N CYS A 126 -4.11 3.01 20.44
CA CYS A 126 -5.37 2.29 20.35
C CYS A 126 -6.03 2.17 21.73
N GLY A 127 -7.27 2.65 21.80
CA GLY A 127 -8.16 2.47 22.94
C GLY A 127 -9.05 1.22 22.83
N PRO A 128 -9.75 0.84 23.91
CA PRO A 128 -10.57 -0.39 23.95
C PRO A 128 -11.71 -0.48 22.93
N LEU A 129 -12.18 0.65 22.39
CA LEU A 129 -13.27 0.73 21.42
C LEU A 129 -12.80 1.07 20.00
N ASP A 130 -11.49 1.22 19.82
CA ASP A 130 -10.94 1.53 18.51
C ASP A 130 -10.88 0.27 17.64
N VAL A 131 -11.00 0.47 16.33
CA VAL A 131 -10.95 -0.61 15.35
C VAL A 131 -9.73 -0.42 14.47
N VAL A 132 -8.84 -1.41 14.45
CA VAL A 132 -7.64 -1.36 13.62
C VAL A 132 -7.92 -1.99 12.26
N LEU A 133 -7.87 -1.18 11.19
CA LEU A 133 -8.01 -1.67 9.82
C LEU A 133 -6.64 -2.01 9.24
N THR A 134 -6.32 -3.30 9.16
CA THR A 134 -5.06 -3.76 8.59
C THR A 134 -5.18 -5.12 7.91
N LYS A 135 -4.25 -5.39 6.99
CA LYS A 135 -4.05 -6.74 6.42
C LYS A 135 -2.92 -7.50 7.09
N ASP A 136 -2.12 -6.81 7.90
CA ASP A 136 -1.03 -7.40 8.64
C ASP A 136 -1.56 -8.18 9.85
N SER A 137 -1.06 -9.40 10.02
CA SER A 137 -1.43 -10.24 11.17
C SER A 137 -0.73 -9.82 12.45
N ASP A 138 0.37 -9.06 12.34
CA ASP A 138 1.16 -8.64 13.50
C ASP A 138 0.34 -7.78 14.48
N ALA A 139 -0.71 -7.09 13.99
CA ALA A 139 -1.66 -6.36 14.81
C ALA A 139 -2.44 -7.23 15.82
N LEU A 140 -2.55 -8.55 15.60
CA LEU A 140 -3.24 -9.47 16.52
C LEU A 140 -2.37 -9.86 17.73
N ILE A 141 -1.09 -9.48 17.74
CA ILE A 141 -0.13 -9.85 18.78
C ILE A 141 -0.12 -8.82 19.93
N TYR A 142 -0.58 -7.59 19.66
CA TYR A 142 -0.55 -6.52 20.65
C TYR A 142 -1.76 -6.58 21.58
N ASP A 143 -1.51 -6.70 22.88
CA ASP A 143 -2.55 -6.80 23.92
C ASP A 143 -3.52 -5.61 23.95
N ASN A 144 -3.07 -4.43 23.51
CA ASN A 144 -3.88 -3.21 23.51
C ASN A 144 -4.86 -3.12 22.33
N ILE A 145 -4.71 -3.99 21.33
CA ILE A 145 -5.58 -3.99 20.15
C ILE A 145 -6.68 -5.04 20.37
N SER A 146 -7.88 -4.59 20.72
CA SER A 146 -9.04 -5.46 20.97
C SER A 146 -9.76 -5.92 19.70
N THR A 147 -9.80 -5.05 18.68
CA THR A 147 -10.58 -5.28 17.44
C THR A 147 -9.74 -5.01 16.19
N VAL A 148 -9.64 -6.02 15.31
CA VAL A 148 -8.98 -5.90 14.00
C VAL A 148 -9.95 -6.21 12.86
N TRP A 149 -10.04 -5.29 11.91
CA TRP A 149 -10.83 -5.45 10.69
C TRP A 149 -9.92 -5.67 9.48
N ARG A 150 -10.00 -6.89 8.92
CA ARG A 150 -9.24 -7.28 7.73
C ARG A 150 -10.11 -7.27 6.48
N LEU A 151 -9.78 -6.42 5.52
CA LEU A 151 -10.44 -6.40 4.21
C LEU A 151 -10.09 -7.65 3.39
N VAL A 152 -11.07 -8.54 3.21
CA VAL A 152 -10.96 -9.80 2.42
C VAL A 152 -11.64 -9.73 1.05
N GLY A 153 -12.31 -8.62 0.75
CA GLY A 153 -12.92 -8.31 -0.54
C GLY A 153 -13.24 -6.83 -0.67
N LYS A 154 -13.95 -6.43 -1.74
CA LYS A 154 -14.35 -5.02 -1.94
C LYS A 154 -15.26 -4.50 -0.82
N GLU A 155 -16.15 -5.36 -0.31
CA GLU A 155 -17.18 -5.02 0.68
C GLU A 155 -17.25 -6.06 1.80
N LYS A 156 -16.18 -6.84 1.96
CA LYS A 156 -16.12 -7.93 2.95
C LYS A 156 -14.98 -7.68 3.91
N VAL A 157 -15.33 -7.59 5.19
CA VAL A 157 -14.41 -7.45 6.31
C VAL A 157 -14.47 -8.72 7.14
N GLN A 158 -13.30 -9.24 7.51
CA GLN A 158 -13.17 -10.25 8.53
C GLN A 158 -12.81 -9.53 9.84
N CYS A 159 -13.68 -9.67 10.84
CA CYS A 159 -13.49 -9.11 12.16
C CYS A 159 -12.78 -10.14 13.04
N TYR A 160 -11.75 -9.70 13.76
CA TYR A 160 -11.08 -10.45 14.80
C TYR A 160 -11.23 -9.67 16.10
N ASN A 161 -11.81 -10.32 17.11
CA ASN A 161 -11.79 -9.82 18.47
C ASN A 161 -10.71 -10.62 19.20
N THR A 162 -9.76 -9.95 19.84
CA THR A 162 -8.66 -10.59 20.57
C THR A 162 -9.02 -10.91 22.02
N GLU A 163 -10.22 -10.49 22.46
CA GLU A 163 -10.77 -10.74 23.80
C GLU A 163 -11.54 -12.08 23.93
N ASP A 164 -11.70 -12.83 22.83
CA ASP A 164 -12.31 -14.18 22.78
C ASP A 164 -11.26 -15.31 22.74
#